data_AF-A0AAV4KLN0-F1
#
_entry.id   AF-A0AAV4KLN0-F1
#
_cell.length_a   1.000
_cell.length_b   1.000
_cell.length_c   1.000
_cell.angle_alpha   90.00
_cell.angle_beta   90.00
_cell.angle_gamma   90.00
#
_symmetry.space_group_name_H-M   'P 1'
#
loop_
_entity.id
_entity.type
_entity.pdbx_description
1 polymer ?
#
loop_
_entity_poly.entity_id
_entity_poly.type
_entity_poly.pdbx_seq_one_letter_code
_entity_poly.pdbx_strand_id
1 'polypeptide(L)'
;MAESAERGGQRRLRPAPLIFEPAEASADPEHFFDLESLEDPRELLSRATELTLAFRAAADRATEFQAIAAAQLADPRRFDRLEVADVAERARWTEDYARKMIEFGRDLIRADGRPTED
;
A
#
# COMPACT_ATOMS: atom_id res chain seq x y z
N MET A 1 -47.87 -14.34 -35.02
CA MET A 1 -47.86 -12.87 -35.07
C MET A 1 -47.71 -12.34 -33.65
N ALA A 2 -46.77 -11.41 -33.49
CA ALA A 2 -46.52 -10.48 -32.37
C ALA A 2 -46.26 -11.04 -30.96
N GLU A 3 -44.97 -11.15 -30.66
CA GLU A 3 -44.34 -11.03 -29.35
C GLU A 3 -44.70 -9.68 -28.69
N SER A 4 -44.93 -9.65 -27.38
CA SER A 4 -44.96 -8.41 -26.60
C SER A 4 -44.04 -8.58 -25.40
N ALA A 5 -42.87 -7.96 -25.56
CA ALA A 5 -41.81 -7.88 -24.59
C ALA A 5 -42.13 -6.80 -23.55
N GLU A 6 -42.26 -7.16 -22.28
CA GLU A 6 -42.29 -6.18 -21.19
C GLU A 6 -41.36 -6.64 -20.05
N ARG A 7 -40.05 -6.48 -20.29
CA ARG A 7 -39.04 -6.50 -19.22
C ARG A 7 -39.22 -5.22 -18.40
N GLY A 8 -39.82 -5.35 -17.22
CA GLY A 8 -39.91 -4.29 -16.22
C GLY A 8 -38.52 -3.78 -15.82
N GLY A 9 -38.11 -2.64 -16.38
CA GLY A 9 -36.88 -1.95 -16.05
C GLY A 9 -37.00 -1.29 -14.67
N GLN A 10 -36.38 -1.91 -13.66
CA GLN A 10 -36.19 -1.26 -12.36
C GLN A 10 -35.34 0.01 -12.55
N ARG A 11 -35.95 1.17 -12.28
CA ARG A 11 -35.33 2.49 -12.42
C ARG A 11 -34.21 2.61 -11.39
N ARG A 12 -32.95 2.57 -11.85
CA ARG A 12 -31.77 2.75 -10.99
C ARG A 12 -31.80 4.15 -10.36
N LEU A 13 -32.02 4.23 -9.05
CA LEU A 13 -31.88 5.46 -8.28
C LEU A 13 -30.41 5.89 -8.34
N ARG A 14 -30.15 7.10 -8.84
CA ARG A 14 -28.80 7.68 -8.81
C ARG A 14 -28.55 8.23 -7.40
N PRO A 15 -27.39 7.93 -6.78
CA PRO A 15 -27.05 8.51 -5.50
C PRO A 15 -27.01 10.04 -5.60
N ALA A 16 -27.53 10.71 -4.56
CA ALA A 16 -27.54 12.16 -4.50
C ALA A 16 -26.11 12.72 -4.44
N PRO A 17 -25.82 13.83 -5.14
CA PRO A 17 -24.51 14.47 -5.09
C PRO A 17 -24.24 15.00 -3.68
N LEU A 18 -23.00 14.81 -3.20
CA LEU A 18 -22.54 15.33 -1.92
C LEU A 18 -22.57 16.87 -1.99
N ILE A 19 -23.25 17.50 -1.03
CA ILE A 19 -23.41 18.97 -0.93
C ILE A 19 -22.22 19.62 -0.21
N PHE A 20 -21.36 18.81 0.42
CA PHE A 20 -20.21 19.29 1.16
C PHE A 20 -18.94 19.04 0.35
N GLU A 21 -18.15 20.09 0.21
CA GLU A 21 -16.77 19.97 -0.22
C GLU A 21 -16.02 19.22 0.90
N PRO A 22 -15.26 18.15 0.60
CA PRO A 22 -14.39 17.54 1.60
C PRO A 22 -13.47 18.63 2.13
N ALA A 23 -13.34 18.75 3.46
CA ALA A 23 -12.38 19.68 4.05
C ALA A 23 -11.02 19.40 3.40
N GLU A 24 -10.51 20.37 2.63
CA GLU A 24 -9.14 20.34 2.16
C GLU A 24 -8.29 20.17 3.42
N ALA A 25 -7.60 19.03 3.52
CA ALA A 25 -6.59 18.88 4.54
C ALA A 25 -5.51 19.89 4.19
N SER A 26 -5.60 21.09 4.77
CA SER A 26 -4.54 22.07 4.77
C SER A 26 -3.42 21.56 5.68
N ALA A 27 -2.85 20.41 5.34
CA ALA A 27 -1.50 20.12 5.75
C ALA A 27 -0.67 21.19 5.03
N ASP A 28 -0.14 22.14 5.78
CA ASP A 28 0.94 22.96 5.26
C ASP A 28 1.98 21.98 4.66
N PRO A 29 2.21 22.01 3.33
CA PRO A 29 3.11 21.04 2.69
C PRO A 29 4.49 21.03 3.32
N GLU A 30 4.86 22.13 3.98
CA GLU A 30 6.18 22.34 4.53
C GLU A 30 6.36 21.70 5.93
N HIS A 31 5.30 21.37 6.69
CA HIS A 31 5.42 21.01 8.12
C HIS A 31 4.50 19.86 8.60
N PHE A 32 4.49 18.72 7.90
CA PHE A 32 3.60 17.57 8.23
C PHE A 32 3.64 17.06 9.69
N PHE A 33 4.73 17.32 10.44
CA PHE A 33 4.90 16.88 11.83
C PHE A 33 5.06 18.02 12.85
N ASP A 34 5.07 19.29 12.40
CA ASP A 34 5.19 20.49 13.25
C ASP A 34 6.34 20.50 14.28
N LEU A 35 7.41 19.73 14.06
CA LEU A 35 8.51 19.61 15.03
C LEU A 35 9.27 20.94 15.24
N GLU A 36 9.38 21.75 14.19
CA GLU A 36 10.08 23.05 14.23
C GLU A 36 9.33 24.09 15.07
N SER A 37 8.05 23.86 15.34
CA SER A 37 7.19 24.72 16.19
C SER A 37 7.30 24.36 17.68
N LEU A 38 7.99 23.28 18.05
CA LEU A 38 8.13 22.84 19.45
C LEU A 38 9.35 23.50 20.11
N GLU A 39 9.10 24.42 21.03
CA GLU A 39 10.15 25.15 21.75
C GLU A 39 10.68 24.40 23.00
N ASP A 40 9.87 23.56 23.66
CA ASP A 40 10.31 22.76 24.82
C ASP A 40 11.13 21.55 24.34
N PRO A 41 12.44 21.46 24.69
CA PRO A 41 13.28 20.33 24.29
C PRO A 41 12.78 18.97 24.78
N ARG A 42 12.05 18.91 25.90
CA ARG A 42 11.49 17.66 26.43
C ARG A 42 10.32 17.17 25.57
N GLU A 43 9.46 18.09 25.18
CA GLU A 43 8.33 17.79 24.29
C GLU A 43 8.85 17.39 22.91
N LEU A 44 9.79 18.14 22.35
CA LEU A 44 10.44 17.82 21.09
C LEU A 44 11.05 16.41 21.10
N LEU A 45 11.80 16.05 22.15
CA LEU A 45 12.42 14.73 22.28
C LEU A 45 11.37 13.61 22.37
N SER A 46 10.28 13.81 23.13
CA SER A 46 9.20 12.84 23.24
C SER A 46 8.54 12.60 21.89
N ARG A 47 8.16 13.67 21.20
CA ARG A 47 7.50 13.61 19.88
C ARG A 47 8.39 13.00 18.81
N ALA A 48 9.66 13.39 18.75
CA ALA A 48 10.62 12.82 17.81
C ALA A 48 10.85 11.31 18.04
N THR A 49 10.84 10.87 19.31
CA THR A 49 10.95 9.45 19.66
C THR A 49 9.75 8.65 19.17
N GLU A 50 8.53 9.15 19.40
CA GLU A 50 7.29 8.52 18.91
C GLU A 50 7.31 8.38 17.38
N LEU A 51 7.66 9.45 16.67
CA LEU A 51 7.76 9.44 15.21
C LEU A 51 8.82 8.45 14.72
N THR A 52 9.99 8.38 15.36
CA THR A 52 11.05 7.43 15.00
C THR A 52 10.56 5.98 15.08
N LEU A 53 9.81 5.64 16.13
CA LEU A 53 9.24 4.30 16.29
C LEU A 53 8.16 4.03 15.23
N ALA A 54 7.28 5.00 14.98
CA ALA A 54 6.25 4.89 13.95
C ALA A 54 6.83 4.69 12.55
N PHE A 55 7.87 5.47 12.19
CA PHE A 55 8.53 5.36 10.90
C PHE A 55 9.31 4.07 10.74
N ARG A 56 9.92 3.54 11.81
CA ARG A 56 10.53 2.20 11.77
C ARG A 56 9.48 1.15 11.45
N ALA A 57 8.36 1.14 12.17
CA ALA A 57 7.27 0.20 11.92
C ALA A 57 6.70 0.36 10.50
N ALA A 58 6.57 1.60 10.01
CA ALA A 58 6.13 1.87 8.64
C ALA A 58 7.15 1.37 7.59
N ALA A 59 8.44 1.55 7.82
CA ALA A 59 9.50 1.06 6.94
C ALA A 59 9.53 -0.47 6.89
N ASP A 60 9.35 -1.13 8.04
CA ASP A 60 9.27 -2.59 8.13
C ASP A 60 8.09 -3.11 7.29
N ARG A 61 6.90 -2.51 7.46
CA ARG A 61 5.72 -2.86 6.65
C ARG A 61 5.88 -2.55 5.18
N ALA A 62 6.46 -1.41 4.82
CA ALA A 62 6.73 -1.07 3.43
C ALA A 62 7.69 -2.10 2.79
N THR A 63 8.66 -2.60 3.54
CA THR A 63 9.59 -3.64 3.09
C THR A 63 8.87 -4.97 2.81
N GLU A 64 7.93 -5.38 3.67
CA GLU A 64 7.06 -6.55 3.43
C GLU A 64 6.27 -6.39 2.13
N PHE A 65 5.64 -5.22 1.92
CA PHE A 65 4.90 -4.96 0.68
C PHE A 65 5.80 -4.92 -0.56
N GLN A 66 7.01 -4.39 -0.45
CA GLN A 66 8.00 -4.45 -1.54
C GLN A 66 8.35 -5.90 -1.89
N ALA A 67 8.54 -6.76 -0.89
CA ALA A 67 8.80 -8.19 -1.09
C ALA A 67 7.63 -8.88 -1.79
N ILE A 68 6.40 -8.64 -1.33
CA ILE A 68 5.17 -9.19 -1.93
C ILE A 68 5.04 -8.73 -3.40
N ALA A 69 5.26 -7.44 -3.67
CA ALA A 69 5.21 -6.91 -5.03
C ALA A 69 6.29 -7.53 -5.93
N ALA A 70 7.52 -7.66 -5.43
CA ALA A 70 8.61 -8.31 -6.16
C ALA A 70 8.27 -9.78 -6.47
N ALA A 71 7.74 -10.52 -5.50
CA ALA A 71 7.30 -11.90 -5.66
C ALA A 71 6.21 -12.04 -6.73
N GLN A 72 5.21 -11.15 -6.71
CA GLN A 72 4.14 -11.12 -7.69
C GLN A 72 4.65 -10.76 -9.09
N LEU A 73 5.57 -9.79 -9.22
CA LEU A 73 6.14 -9.41 -10.52
C LEU A 73 6.99 -10.53 -11.13
N ALA A 74 7.66 -11.33 -10.30
CA ALA A 74 8.47 -12.47 -10.73
C ALA A 74 7.69 -13.81 -10.75
N ASP A 75 6.36 -13.79 -10.62
CA ASP A 75 5.56 -15.01 -10.63
C ASP A 75 5.56 -15.66 -12.04
N PRO A 76 6.02 -16.92 -12.20
CA PRO A 76 6.05 -17.60 -13.49
C PRO A 76 4.67 -17.81 -14.13
N ARG A 77 3.59 -17.66 -13.36
CA ARG A 77 2.21 -17.76 -13.87
C ARG A 77 1.76 -16.50 -14.61
N ARG A 78 2.48 -15.38 -14.47
CA ARG A 78 2.18 -14.14 -15.18
C ARG A 78 2.71 -14.17 -16.61
N PHE A 79 1.94 -13.58 -17.52
CA PHE A 79 2.37 -13.41 -18.90
C PHE A 79 3.44 -12.30 -19.03
N ASP A 80 3.39 -11.29 -18.16
CA ASP A 80 4.29 -10.12 -18.09
C ASP A 80 5.32 -10.26 -16.97
N ARG A 81 5.71 -11.50 -16.62
CA ARG A 81 6.66 -11.73 -15.55
C ARG A 81 7.99 -11.00 -15.83
N LEU A 82 8.56 -10.44 -14.77
CA LEU A 82 9.91 -9.86 -14.81
C LEU A 82 10.95 -10.92 -14.46
N GLU A 83 12.13 -10.85 -15.08
CA GLU A 83 13.29 -11.59 -14.59
C GLU A 83 13.82 -10.93 -13.31
N VAL A 84 14.61 -11.68 -12.52
CA VAL A 84 15.15 -11.17 -11.24
C VAL A 84 15.97 -9.89 -11.45
N ALA A 85 16.74 -9.81 -12.54
CA ALA A 85 17.51 -8.63 -12.90
C ALA A 85 16.64 -7.39 -13.17
N ASP A 86 15.50 -7.54 -13.83
CA ASP A 86 14.57 -6.43 -14.12
C ASP A 86 13.88 -5.93 -12.85
N VAL A 87 13.52 -6.86 -11.94
CA VAL A 87 13.01 -6.51 -10.61
C VAL A 87 14.07 -5.74 -9.82
N ALA A 88 15.32 -6.20 -9.87
CA ALA A 88 16.45 -5.55 -9.20
C ALA A 88 16.68 -4.14 -9.73
N GLU A 89 16.70 -3.95 -11.06
CA GLU A 89 16.84 -2.64 -11.68
C GLU A 89 15.73 -1.69 -11.22
N ARG A 90 14.47 -2.12 -11.30
CA ARG A 90 13.31 -1.29 -10.96
C ARG A 90 13.29 -0.88 -9.47
N ALA A 91 13.72 -1.78 -8.60
CA ALA A 91 13.78 -1.54 -7.17
C ALA A 91 15.10 -0.88 -6.71
N ARG A 92 16.06 -0.68 -7.62
CA ARG A 92 17.43 -0.22 -7.33
C ARG A 92 18.15 -1.13 -6.31
N TRP A 93 17.99 -2.43 -6.51
CA TRP A 93 18.61 -3.47 -5.72
C TRP A 93 19.72 -4.17 -6.51
N THR A 94 20.58 -4.89 -5.78
CA THR A 94 21.40 -5.92 -6.42
C THR A 94 20.53 -7.12 -6.79
N GLU A 95 20.94 -7.87 -7.81
CA GLU A 95 20.18 -9.06 -8.24
C GLU A 95 20.06 -10.11 -7.11
N ASP A 96 21.12 -10.32 -6.34
CA ASP A 96 21.11 -11.23 -5.19
C ASP A 96 20.12 -10.80 -4.10
N TYR A 97 20.00 -9.50 -3.86
CA TYR A 97 19.03 -8.99 -2.90
C TYR A 97 17.60 -9.11 -3.44
N ALA A 98 17.37 -8.82 -4.72
CA ALA A 98 16.08 -9.02 -5.35
C ALA A 98 15.62 -10.49 -5.28
N ARG A 99 16.52 -11.46 -5.47
CA ARG A 99 16.22 -12.89 -5.31
C ARG A 99 15.71 -13.20 -3.90
N LYS A 100 16.42 -12.72 -2.87
CA LYS A 100 16.02 -12.89 -1.46
C LYS A 100 14.66 -12.25 -1.18
N MET A 101 14.41 -11.06 -1.72
CA MET A 101 13.14 -10.35 -1.52
C MET A 101 11.96 -11.05 -2.22
N ILE A 102 12.18 -11.61 -3.41
CA ILE A 102 11.19 -12.44 -4.12
C ILE A 102 10.85 -13.69 -3.31
N GLU A 103 11.87 -14.38 -2.77
CA GLU A 103 11.68 -15.56 -1.91
C GLU A 103 10.91 -15.20 -0.65
N PHE A 104 11.33 -14.16 0.06
CA PHE A 104 10.65 -13.67 1.25
C PHE A 104 9.19 -13.29 0.97
N GLY A 105 8.91 -12.59 -0.13
CA GLY A 105 7.55 -12.24 -0.53
C GLY A 105 6.67 -13.46 -0.85
N ARG A 106 7.24 -14.50 -1.46
CA ARG A 106 6.51 -15.77 -1.69
C ARG A 106 6.15 -16.46 -0.38
N ASP A 107 7.03 -16.42 0.60
CA ASP A 107 6.78 -16.98 1.93
C ASP A 107 5.72 -16.18 2.69
N LEU A 108 5.73 -14.85 2.59
CA LEU A 108 4.68 -13.98 3.15
C LEU A 108 3.31 -14.28 2.56
N ILE A 109 3.20 -14.40 1.22
CA ILE A 109 1.94 -14.74 0.54
C ILE A 109 1.43 -16.12 0.99
N ARG A 110 2.33 -17.08 1.21
CA ARG A 110 1.97 -18.41 1.71
C ARG A 110 1.53 -18.37 3.18
N ALA A 111 2.15 -17.52 4.00
CA ALA A 111 1.79 -17.35 5.39
C ALA A 111 0.40 -16.71 5.54
N ASP A 112 0.10 -15.68 4.76
CA ASP A 112 -1.19 -14.97 4.77
C ASP A 112 -2.35 -15.85 4.27
N GLY A 113 -2.06 -16.81 3.38
CA GLY A 113 -3.02 -17.81 2.90
C GLY A 113 -3.28 -18.98 3.84
N ARG A 114 -2.55 -19.11 4.95
CA ARG A 114 -2.83 -20.12 5.99
C ARG A 114 -3.67 -19.44 7.08
N PRO A 115 -4.86 -19.97 7.44
CA PRO A 115 -5.52 -19.51 8.65
C PRO A 115 -4.56 -19.74 9.82
N THR A 116 -4.31 -18.69 10.60
CA THR A 116 -3.63 -18.82 11.89
C THR A 116 -4.49 -19.70 12.77
N GLU A 117 -4.17 -21.00 12.81
CA GLU A 117 -4.70 -21.93 13.80
C GLU A 117 -4.07 -21.55 15.15
N ASP A 118 -4.82 -20.78 15.94
CA ASP A 118 -4.68 -20.66 17.41
C ASP A 118 -5.77 -21.53 18.08
#